data_AF-A0A1M5RFC3-F1
#
_entry.id   AF-A0A1M5RFC3-F1
#
_cell.length_a   1.000
_cell.length_b   1.000
_cell.length_c   1.000
_cell.angle_alpha   90.00
_cell.angle_beta   90.00
_cell.angle_gamma   90.00
#
_symmetry.space_group_name_H-M   'P 1'
#
loop_
_entity.id
_entity.type
_entity.pdbx_description
1 polymer ?
#
loop_
_entity_poly.entity_id
_entity_poly.type
_entity_poly.pdbx_seq_one_letter_code
_entity_poly.pdbx_strand_id
1 'polypeptide(L)'
;MLKVLVIHIFLPVLSFFPPVKNRHQHLLTLATNGHYKLADTLGAPSVKPAESDIAKRKAEDLITFAQTLKGTPYKYACSDPKKGFDCSGFVQYVFHHFNIQVPRSSIAFTNVGKTVDLKSAQPGDLILFTGTNKKVRKVGHVGIVIQASDTIRFIHSSSGKSWGVNETTLGAHYKARFIKVVRLLE
;
A
#
# COMPACT_ATOMS: atom_id res chain seq x y z
N MET A 1 34.62 18.70 50.30
CA MET A 1 34.02 18.58 48.95
C MET A 1 32.66 17.92 49.09
N LEU A 2 31.61 18.72 48.92
CA LEU A 2 30.21 18.40 49.25
C LEU A 2 29.56 17.63 48.09
N LYS A 3 29.02 16.44 48.34
CA LYS A 3 28.26 15.65 47.36
C LYS A 3 26.80 16.09 47.37
N VAL A 4 26.33 16.68 46.27
CA VAL A 4 24.92 17.05 46.06
C VAL A 4 24.14 15.83 45.56
N LEU A 5 23.13 15.42 46.32
CA LEU A 5 22.19 14.36 46.01
C LEU A 5 20.97 14.96 45.30
N VAL A 6 20.77 14.65 44.01
CA VAL A 6 19.62 15.12 43.23
C VAL A 6 18.53 14.04 43.23
N ILE A 7 17.44 14.29 43.96
CA ILE A 7 16.25 13.43 44.00
C ILE A 7 15.36 13.78 42.82
N HIS A 8 15.18 12.85 41.87
CA HIS A 8 14.23 12.99 40.77
C HIS A 8 12.85 12.52 41.21
N ILE A 9 11.92 13.46 41.36
CA ILE A 9 10.51 13.21 41.64
C ILE A 9 9.81 12.85 40.32
N PHE A 10 9.30 11.62 40.24
CA PHE A 10 8.46 11.13 39.15
C PHE A 10 7.00 11.54 39.41
N LEU A 11 6.42 12.40 38.56
CA LEU A 11 4.97 12.60 38.50
C LEU A 11 4.37 11.74 37.38
N PRO A 12 3.30 10.96 37.63
CA PRO A 12 2.58 10.27 36.57
C PRO A 12 1.59 11.22 35.88
N VAL A 13 1.67 11.29 34.55
CA VAL A 13 0.70 11.98 33.71
C VAL A 13 -0.56 11.09 33.62
N LEU A 14 -1.66 11.52 34.26
CA LEU A 14 -2.99 10.93 34.09
C LEU A 14 -3.50 11.25 32.67
N SER A 15 -3.59 10.24 31.81
CA SER A 15 -4.29 10.32 30.53
C SER A 15 -5.79 10.09 30.74
N PHE A 16 -6.56 11.17 30.61
CA PHE A 16 -8.01 11.21 30.66
C PHE A 16 -8.60 10.66 29.35
N PHE A 17 -9.17 9.45 29.36
CA PHE A 17 -10.01 8.94 28.27
C PHE A 17 -11.48 9.30 28.56
N PRO A 18 -12.21 10.00 27.67
CA PRO A 18 -13.65 10.16 27.82
C PRO A 18 -14.39 8.85 27.46
N PRO A 19 -15.54 8.57 28.07
CA PRO A 19 -16.31 7.36 27.81
C PRO A 19 -17.06 7.46 26.47
N VAL A 20 -16.90 6.44 25.61
CA VAL A 20 -17.74 6.22 24.44
C VAL A 20 -19.14 5.81 24.90
N LYS A 21 -20.11 6.70 24.73
CA LYS A 21 -21.50 6.48 25.10
C LYS A 21 -22.22 5.77 23.95
N ASN A 22 -22.41 4.46 24.11
CA ASN A 22 -23.29 3.67 23.26
C ASN A 22 -24.75 4.08 23.57
N ARG A 23 -25.55 4.43 22.56
CA ARG A 23 -26.99 4.66 22.75
C ARG A 23 -27.78 4.17 21.54
N HIS A 24 -28.32 2.95 21.69
CA HIS A 24 -29.47 2.48 20.95
C HIS A 24 -30.74 3.19 21.45
N GLN A 25 -31.59 3.57 20.48
CA GLN A 25 -33.06 3.69 20.52
C GLN A 25 -33.71 4.76 21.41
N HIS A 26 -34.51 5.66 20.80
CA HIS A 26 -35.95 5.77 21.06
C HIS A 26 -36.68 6.68 20.04
N LEU A 27 -37.92 6.30 19.75
CA LEU A 27 -38.86 6.80 18.74
C LEU A 27 -39.56 8.14 19.06
N LEU A 28 -40.10 8.72 17.97
CA LEU A 28 -41.36 9.48 17.81
C LEU A 28 -41.45 10.91 18.37
N THR A 29 -41.71 11.88 17.48
CA THR A 29 -42.96 12.69 17.48
C THR A 29 -43.12 13.42 16.14
N LEU A 30 -44.35 13.40 15.63
CA LEU A 30 -44.83 13.89 14.34
C LEU A 30 -44.84 15.42 14.24
N ALA A 31 -44.53 15.94 13.05
CA ALA A 31 -45.02 17.23 12.57
C ALA A 31 -45.52 17.06 11.13
N THR A 32 -46.80 17.39 10.95
CA THR A 32 -47.61 17.17 9.76
C THR A 32 -47.56 18.34 8.78
N ASN A 33 -47.99 18.05 7.55
CA ASN A 33 -48.54 18.95 6.52
C ASN A 33 -47.56 19.51 5.49
N GLY A 34 -47.51 18.84 4.34
CA GLY A 34 -46.93 19.36 3.10
C GLY A 34 -47.15 18.35 1.98
N HIS A 35 -48.10 18.65 1.10
CA HIS A 35 -48.57 17.79 0.01
C HIS A 35 -47.45 17.18 -0.87
N TYR A 36 -47.45 15.86 -1.01
CA TYR A 36 -47.00 15.21 -2.24
C TYR A 36 -47.86 13.96 -2.50
N LYS A 37 -48.58 13.99 -3.62
CA LYS A 37 -49.33 12.85 -4.15
C LYS A 37 -48.36 11.86 -4.79
N LEU A 38 -48.62 10.60 -4.47
CA LEU A 38 -48.12 9.32 -4.98
C LEU A 38 -47.62 9.33 -6.44
N ALA A 39 -46.39 8.88 -6.65
CA ALA A 39 -46.00 8.05 -7.79
C ALA A 39 -44.78 7.19 -7.41
N ASP A 40 -44.99 5.89 -7.39
CA ASP A 40 -44.03 4.79 -7.56
C ASP A 40 -42.78 4.76 -6.68
N THR A 41 -42.85 3.88 -5.68
CA THR A 41 -41.74 3.29 -4.94
C THR A 41 -40.72 2.69 -5.91
N LEU A 42 -39.79 3.50 -6.39
CA LEU A 42 -38.50 3.03 -6.89
C LEU A 42 -37.78 2.39 -5.71
N GLY A 43 -37.70 1.06 -5.74
CA GLY A 43 -36.81 0.32 -4.86
C GLY A 43 -35.41 0.92 -4.98
N ALA A 44 -34.97 1.59 -3.92
CA ALA A 44 -33.61 2.09 -3.84
C ALA A 44 -32.67 0.88 -4.01
N PRO A 45 -31.83 0.82 -5.06
CA PRO A 45 -30.90 -0.27 -5.18
C PRO A 45 -29.90 -0.14 -4.02
N SER A 46 -29.86 -1.18 -3.18
CA SER A 46 -28.79 -1.37 -2.21
C SER A 46 -27.51 -1.66 -3.01
N VAL A 47 -26.80 -0.61 -3.45
CA VAL A 47 -25.54 -0.74 -4.17
C VAL A 47 -24.46 -1.06 -3.15
N LYS A 48 -24.18 -2.35 -2.94
CA LYS A 48 -22.88 -2.78 -2.42
C LYS A 48 -21.81 -2.11 -3.29
N PRO A 49 -20.77 -1.47 -2.72
CA PRO A 49 -19.68 -0.94 -3.53
C PRO A 49 -19.23 -2.02 -4.51
N ALA A 50 -19.20 -1.69 -5.80
CA ALA A 50 -18.73 -2.64 -6.81
C ALA A 50 -17.34 -3.11 -6.39
N GLU A 51 -17.08 -4.41 -6.48
CA GLU A 51 -15.83 -5.05 -6.05
C GLU A 51 -14.58 -4.30 -6.56
N SER A 52 -14.66 -3.74 -7.77
CA SER A 52 -13.66 -2.87 -8.38
C SER A 52 -13.30 -1.62 -7.58
N ASP A 53 -14.26 -1.02 -6.88
CA ASP A 53 -14.03 0.20 -6.10
C ASP A 53 -13.34 -0.10 -4.77
N ILE A 54 -13.59 -1.29 -4.21
CA ILE A 54 -12.88 -1.77 -3.02
C ILE A 54 -11.41 -2.07 -3.39
N ALA A 55 -11.18 -2.77 -4.51
CA ALA A 55 -9.83 -3.07 -4.98
C ALA A 55 -9.02 -1.78 -5.26
N LYS A 56 -9.63 -0.79 -5.91
CA LYS A 56 -9.00 0.53 -6.14
C LYS A 56 -8.62 1.23 -4.84
N ARG A 57 -9.54 1.30 -3.86
CA ARG A 57 -9.25 1.91 -2.56
C ARG A 57 -8.12 1.20 -1.83
N LYS A 58 -8.12 -0.14 -1.82
CA LYS A 58 -7.01 -0.94 -1.25
C LYS A 58 -5.68 -0.65 -1.95
N ALA A 59 -5.69 -0.52 -3.29
CA ALA A 59 -4.49 -0.19 -4.05
C ALA A 59 -3.98 1.22 -3.71
N GLU A 60 -4.87 2.20 -3.61
CA GLU A 60 -4.54 3.58 -3.19
C GLU A 60 -3.92 3.59 -1.79
N ASP A 61 -4.57 2.95 -0.80
CA ASP A 61 -4.06 2.86 0.57
C ASP A 61 -2.68 2.19 0.61
N LEU A 62 -2.50 1.10 -0.14
CA LEU A 62 -1.23 0.38 -0.25
C LEU A 62 -0.12 1.27 -0.83
N ILE A 63 -0.43 2.02 -1.89
CA ILE A 63 0.52 2.95 -2.51
C ILE A 63 0.86 4.08 -1.55
N THR A 64 -0.13 4.68 -0.88
CA THR A 64 0.09 5.75 0.10
C THR A 64 0.99 5.25 1.22
N PHE A 65 0.74 4.06 1.77
CA PHE A 65 1.62 3.45 2.76
C PHE A 65 3.04 3.23 2.22
N ALA A 66 3.18 2.65 1.02
CA ALA A 66 4.47 2.45 0.37
C ALA A 66 5.26 3.76 0.21
N GLN A 67 4.57 4.87 -0.10
CA GLN A 67 5.17 6.18 -0.24
C GLN A 67 5.69 6.76 1.08
N THR A 68 5.14 6.36 2.23
CA THR A 68 5.68 6.77 3.55
C THR A 68 7.09 6.22 3.81
N LEU A 69 7.48 5.15 3.12
CA LEU A 69 8.77 4.48 3.26
C LEU A 69 9.83 5.04 2.31
N LYS A 70 9.51 6.08 1.52
CA LYS A 70 10.48 6.72 0.63
C LYS A 70 11.69 7.24 1.40
N GLY A 71 12.87 7.04 0.83
CA GLY A 71 14.14 7.41 1.45
C GLY A 71 14.70 6.37 2.41
N THR A 72 13.95 5.32 2.79
CA THR A 72 14.53 4.20 3.54
C THR A 72 15.67 3.55 2.74
N PRO A 73 16.87 3.36 3.31
CA PRO A 73 18.04 2.94 2.56
C PRO A 73 17.93 1.51 2.03
N TYR A 74 18.63 1.25 0.93
CA TYR A 74 18.73 -0.11 0.41
C TYR A 74 19.61 -0.95 1.32
N LYS A 75 19.12 -2.14 1.70
CA LYS A 75 19.89 -3.12 2.44
C LYS A 75 19.56 -4.54 1.97
N TYR A 76 20.57 -5.22 1.44
CA TYR A 76 20.43 -6.58 0.93
C TYR A 76 19.85 -7.52 2.00
N ALA A 77 18.95 -8.41 1.57
CA ALA A 77 18.27 -9.38 2.43
C ALA A 77 17.47 -8.76 3.60
N CYS A 78 17.18 -7.45 3.59
CA CYS A 78 16.47 -6.77 4.66
C CYS A 78 15.01 -6.42 4.32
N SER A 79 14.16 -6.48 5.34
CA SER A 79 12.72 -6.16 5.29
C SER A 79 12.28 -5.33 6.50
N ASP A 80 13.19 -4.50 7.05
CA ASP A 80 12.99 -3.76 8.30
C ASP A 80 13.14 -2.26 8.03
N PRO A 81 12.08 -1.43 8.21
CA PRO A 81 12.13 0.00 7.89
C PRO A 81 13.18 0.78 8.68
N LYS A 82 13.60 0.29 9.86
CA LYS A 82 14.66 0.93 10.67
C LYS A 82 16.06 0.63 10.13
N LYS A 83 16.24 -0.48 9.41
CA LYS A 83 17.54 -0.94 8.90
C LYS A 83 17.71 -0.75 7.40
N GLY A 84 16.62 -0.75 6.65
CA GLY A 84 16.60 -0.71 5.20
C GLY A 84 15.80 -1.85 4.57
N PHE A 85 15.67 -1.77 3.26
CA PHE A 85 14.95 -2.78 2.46
C PHE A 85 15.77 -3.25 1.27
N ASP A 86 15.67 -4.51 0.89
CA ASP A 86 15.90 -4.90 -0.50
C ASP A 86 14.60 -4.80 -1.31
N CYS A 87 14.66 -5.08 -2.62
CA CYS A 87 13.51 -4.88 -3.50
C CYS A 87 12.28 -5.70 -3.06
N SER A 88 12.44 -6.99 -2.81
CA SER A 88 11.33 -7.87 -2.42
C SER A 88 10.96 -7.74 -0.95
N GLY A 89 11.90 -7.36 -0.08
CA GLY A 89 11.66 -7.08 1.34
C GLY A 89 10.85 -5.81 1.55
N PHE A 90 11.06 -4.79 0.70
CA PHE A 90 10.18 -3.61 0.65
C PHE A 90 8.76 -3.99 0.27
N VAL A 91 8.58 -4.73 -0.84
CA VAL A 91 7.26 -5.16 -1.29
C VAL A 91 6.58 -6.05 -0.25
N GLN A 92 7.31 -6.99 0.33
CA GLN A 92 6.78 -7.84 1.38
C GLN A 92 6.31 -7.04 2.59
N TYR A 93 7.12 -6.08 3.06
CA TYR A 93 6.75 -5.24 4.19
C TYR A 93 5.47 -4.44 3.93
N VAL A 94 5.35 -3.85 2.72
CA VAL A 94 4.15 -3.12 2.30
C VAL A 94 2.93 -4.03 2.28
N PHE A 95 3.00 -5.18 1.62
CA PHE A 95 1.86 -6.08 1.49
C PHE A 95 1.45 -6.74 2.81
N HIS A 96 2.42 -7.07 3.67
CA HIS A 96 2.16 -7.62 5.00
C HIS A 96 1.44 -6.63 5.92
N HIS A 97 1.66 -5.32 5.76
CA HIS A 97 0.92 -4.29 6.51
C HIS A 97 -0.60 -4.39 6.28
N PHE A 98 -1.01 -4.81 5.07
CA PHE A 98 -2.41 -5.05 4.68
C PHE A 98 -2.83 -6.52 4.82
N ASN A 99 -2.07 -7.32 5.58
CA ASN A 99 -2.30 -8.76 5.79
C ASN A 99 -2.26 -9.62 4.50
N ILE A 100 -1.64 -9.13 3.43
CA ILE A 100 -1.48 -9.88 2.18
C ILE A 100 -0.15 -10.61 2.20
N GLN A 101 -0.20 -11.93 2.18
CA GLN A 101 0.99 -12.78 2.20
C GLN A 101 1.66 -12.79 0.83
N VAL A 102 2.94 -12.45 0.80
CA VAL A 102 3.75 -12.47 -0.43
C VAL A 102 5.14 -13.07 -0.14
N PRO A 103 5.78 -13.70 -1.12
CA PRO A 103 7.05 -14.36 -0.90
C PRO A 103 8.18 -13.38 -0.59
N ARG A 104 9.20 -13.84 0.13
CA ARG A 104 10.38 -13.03 0.47
C ARG A 104 11.30 -12.78 -0.73
N SER A 105 11.39 -13.74 -1.64
CA SER A 105 12.34 -13.71 -2.76
C SER A 105 11.71 -13.12 -4.02
N SER A 106 12.40 -12.20 -4.70
CA SER A 106 11.94 -11.57 -5.93
C SER A 106 11.57 -12.58 -7.01
N ILE A 107 12.30 -13.70 -7.13
CA ILE A 107 12.01 -14.72 -8.14
C ILE A 107 10.67 -15.42 -7.93
N ALA A 108 10.25 -15.60 -6.68
CA ALA A 108 9.01 -16.29 -6.34
C ALA A 108 7.76 -15.47 -6.72
N PHE A 109 7.88 -14.15 -6.86
CA PHE A 109 6.82 -13.30 -7.41
C PHE A 109 6.46 -13.64 -8.86
N THR A 110 7.26 -14.46 -9.55
CA THR A 110 6.91 -14.99 -10.88
C THR A 110 5.62 -15.81 -10.85
N ASN A 111 5.30 -16.43 -9.70
CA ASN A 111 4.22 -17.41 -9.56
C ASN A 111 3.07 -16.92 -8.67
N VAL A 112 3.03 -15.63 -8.35
CA VAL A 112 1.96 -15.05 -7.51
C VAL A 112 0.94 -14.30 -8.36
N GLY A 113 -0.30 -14.31 -7.90
CA GLY A 113 -1.39 -13.54 -8.51
C GLY A 113 -1.66 -13.89 -9.96
N LYS A 114 -2.32 -12.96 -10.66
CA LYS A 114 -2.65 -13.08 -12.07
C LYS A 114 -1.65 -12.27 -12.91
N THR A 115 -1.15 -12.85 -14.00
CA THR A 115 -0.33 -12.10 -14.97
C THR A 115 -1.23 -11.14 -15.75
N VAL A 116 -0.80 -9.88 -15.89
CA VAL A 116 -1.53 -8.82 -16.59
C VAL A 116 -0.64 -8.22 -17.66
N ASP A 117 -1.24 -7.85 -18.79
CA ASP A 117 -0.55 -7.11 -19.84
C ASP A 117 -0.07 -5.75 -19.34
N LEU A 118 1.11 -5.32 -19.80
CA LEU A 118 1.66 -4.03 -19.40
C LEU A 118 0.72 -2.85 -19.70
N LYS A 119 -0.07 -2.94 -20.77
CA LYS A 119 -1.07 -1.94 -21.16
C LYS A 119 -2.31 -1.92 -20.26
N SER A 120 -2.55 -3.01 -19.54
CA SER A 120 -3.68 -3.18 -18.60
C SER A 120 -3.23 -3.10 -17.14
N ALA A 121 -1.96 -2.73 -16.91
CA ALA A 121 -1.42 -2.49 -15.59
C ALA A 121 -2.22 -1.39 -14.88
N GLN A 122 -2.40 -1.55 -13.58
CA GLN A 122 -3.13 -0.63 -12.72
C GLN A 122 -2.26 -0.27 -11.51
N PRO A 123 -2.52 0.88 -10.85
CA PRO A 123 -1.94 1.16 -9.54
C PRO A 123 -2.19 -0.02 -8.58
N GLY A 124 -1.16 -0.41 -7.83
CA GLY A 124 -1.19 -1.55 -6.91
C GLY A 124 -0.67 -2.85 -7.51
N ASP A 125 -0.57 -2.96 -8.84
CA ASP A 125 0.05 -4.11 -9.48
C ASP A 125 1.55 -4.17 -9.19
N LEU A 126 2.12 -5.38 -9.21
CA LEU A 126 3.56 -5.58 -9.11
C LEU A 126 4.19 -5.65 -10.49
N ILE A 127 5.26 -4.90 -10.69
CA ILE A 127 6.03 -4.90 -11.93
C ILE A 127 7.37 -5.62 -11.70
N LEU A 128 7.63 -6.66 -12.50
CA LEU A 128 8.77 -7.55 -12.36
C LEU A 128 9.82 -7.28 -13.43
N PHE A 129 11.07 -7.26 -13.01
CA PHE A 129 12.23 -7.01 -13.86
C PHE A 129 13.30 -8.08 -13.69
N THR A 130 14.21 -8.14 -14.64
CA THR A 130 15.47 -8.88 -14.47
C THR A 130 16.30 -8.29 -13.34
N GLY A 131 17.25 -9.08 -12.83
CA GLY A 131 18.34 -8.56 -12.00
C GLY A 131 19.23 -7.57 -12.75
N THR A 132 20.40 -7.24 -12.19
CA THR A 132 21.34 -6.29 -12.81
C THR A 132 21.77 -6.71 -14.22
N ASN A 133 21.89 -8.02 -14.48
CA ASN A 133 22.19 -8.53 -15.81
C ASN A 133 20.91 -8.72 -16.64
N LYS A 134 20.62 -7.77 -17.54
CA LYS A 134 19.45 -7.80 -18.43
C LYS A 134 19.39 -8.97 -19.41
N LYS A 135 20.54 -9.61 -19.70
CA LYS A 135 20.62 -10.80 -20.58
C LYS A 135 20.06 -12.04 -19.90
N VAL A 136 20.13 -12.10 -18.57
CA VAL A 136 19.53 -13.19 -17.78
C VAL A 136 18.05 -12.86 -17.58
N ARG A 137 17.18 -13.49 -18.38
CA ARG A 137 15.73 -13.26 -18.39
C ARG A 137 15.01 -13.96 -17.23
N LYS A 138 15.54 -13.81 -16.02
CA LYS A 138 14.95 -14.30 -14.76
C LYS A 138 14.60 -13.12 -13.86
N VAL A 139 13.49 -13.21 -13.13
CA VAL A 139 13.08 -12.16 -12.19
C VAL A 139 14.14 -12.01 -11.11
N GLY A 140 14.62 -10.77 -10.94
CA GLY A 140 15.60 -10.41 -9.93
C GLY A 140 15.32 -9.06 -9.27
N HIS A 141 14.28 -8.35 -9.70
CA HIS A 141 13.88 -7.06 -9.13
C HIS A 141 12.37 -6.89 -9.25
N VAL A 142 11.76 -6.23 -8.26
CA VAL A 142 10.31 -6.00 -8.17
C VAL A 142 10.02 -4.57 -7.70
N GLY A 143 8.91 -4.01 -8.16
CA GLY A 143 8.35 -2.76 -7.68
C GLY A 143 6.83 -2.78 -7.68
N ILE A 144 6.22 -1.77 -7.08
CA ILE A 144 4.77 -1.57 -7.00
C ILE A 144 4.40 -0.44 -7.95
N VAL A 145 3.48 -0.69 -8.88
CA VAL A 145 2.96 0.31 -9.81
C VAL A 145 2.17 1.35 -9.01
N ILE A 146 2.51 2.63 -9.19
CA ILE A 146 1.82 3.76 -8.53
C ILE A 146 1.01 4.59 -9.52
N GLN A 147 1.31 4.47 -10.82
CA GLN A 147 0.62 5.17 -11.89
C GLN A 147 0.76 4.35 -13.17
N ALA A 148 -0.34 4.20 -13.91
CA ALA A 148 -0.41 3.45 -15.17
C ALA A 148 -1.22 4.19 -16.24
N SER A 149 -0.93 5.49 -16.42
CA SER A 149 -1.48 6.31 -17.51
C SER A 149 -0.52 6.35 -18.69
N ASP A 150 -0.03 7.52 -19.09
CA ASP A 150 0.84 7.73 -20.26
C ASP A 150 2.18 6.98 -20.12
N THR A 151 2.74 7.02 -18.92
CA THR A 151 3.94 6.23 -18.60
C THR A 151 3.79 5.62 -17.22
N ILE A 152 4.14 4.34 -17.13
CA ILE A 152 4.13 3.60 -15.86
C ILE A 152 5.17 4.21 -14.92
N ARG A 153 4.74 4.54 -13.71
CA ARG A 153 5.61 4.84 -12.58
C ARG A 153 5.44 3.78 -11.52
N PHE A 154 6.53 3.45 -10.84
CA PHE A 154 6.55 2.45 -9.79
C PHE A 154 7.46 2.89 -8.64
N ILE A 155 7.13 2.44 -7.44
CA ILE A 155 7.94 2.59 -6.24
C ILE A 155 8.66 1.27 -5.93
N HIS A 156 9.93 1.36 -5.56
CA HIS A 156 10.76 0.20 -5.28
C HIS A 156 11.95 0.55 -4.39
N SER A 157 12.52 -0.45 -3.69
CA SER A 157 13.86 -0.30 -3.09
C SER A 157 14.93 -0.72 -4.09
N SER A 158 15.86 0.20 -4.41
CA SER A 158 16.86 0.03 -5.47
C SER A 158 18.29 0.04 -4.94
N SER A 159 19.11 -0.94 -5.34
CA SER A 159 20.57 -0.87 -5.18
C SER A 159 21.27 -0.03 -6.26
N GLY A 160 20.50 0.66 -7.10
CA GLY A 160 21.02 1.54 -8.15
C GLY A 160 21.39 2.93 -7.61
N LYS A 161 21.30 3.94 -8.48
CA LYS A 161 21.69 5.33 -8.18
C LYS A 161 21.05 5.90 -6.90
N SER A 162 19.81 5.54 -6.60
CA SER A 162 19.07 6.07 -5.46
C SER A 162 19.37 5.36 -4.13
N TRP A 163 19.99 4.18 -4.16
CA TRP A 163 20.35 3.37 -2.98
C TRP A 163 19.28 3.31 -1.87
N GLY A 164 18.02 3.07 -2.24
CA GLY A 164 16.91 3.06 -1.29
C GLY A 164 15.54 3.01 -1.94
N VAL A 165 14.50 3.23 -1.12
CA VAL A 165 13.12 3.32 -1.59
C VAL A 165 12.92 4.62 -2.35
N ASN A 166 12.62 4.50 -3.63
CA ASN A 166 12.40 5.63 -4.51
C ASN A 166 11.31 5.31 -5.55
N GLU A 167 10.77 6.36 -6.16
CA GLU A 167 9.87 6.24 -7.30
C GLU A 167 10.68 6.34 -8.60
N THR A 168 10.27 5.62 -9.64
CA THR A 168 10.91 5.69 -10.96
C THR A 168 9.89 5.47 -12.06
N THR A 169 10.10 6.18 -13.17
CA THR A 169 9.36 6.00 -14.41
C THR A 169 9.92 4.81 -15.20
N LEU A 170 9.07 4.06 -15.88
CA LEU A 170 9.43 2.98 -16.80
C LEU A 170 10.12 3.51 -18.07
N GLY A 171 11.33 4.06 -17.92
CA GLY A 171 12.18 4.53 -19.02
C GLY A 171 12.97 3.42 -19.69
N ALA A 172 13.83 3.77 -20.65
CA ALA A 172 14.57 2.81 -21.50
C ALA A 172 15.33 1.73 -20.70
N HIS A 173 16.00 2.12 -19.61
CA HIS A 173 16.73 1.18 -18.74
C HIS A 173 15.82 0.09 -18.15
N TYR A 174 14.67 0.48 -17.58
CA TYR A 174 13.74 -0.47 -16.98
C TYR A 174 12.91 -1.21 -18.02
N LYS A 175 12.59 -0.58 -19.16
CA LYS A 175 11.96 -1.27 -20.30
C LYS A 175 12.82 -2.43 -20.80
N ALA A 176 14.14 -2.25 -20.92
CA ALA A 176 15.05 -3.33 -21.32
C ALA A 176 15.11 -4.49 -20.31
N ARG A 177 14.73 -4.25 -19.05
CA ARG A 177 14.74 -5.23 -17.95
C ARG A 177 13.35 -5.79 -17.65
N PHE A 178 12.29 -5.20 -18.19
CA PHE A 178 10.91 -5.58 -17.92
C PHE A 178 10.66 -7.05 -18.27
N ILE A 179 10.00 -7.78 -17.38
CA ILE A 179 9.60 -9.18 -17.59
C ILE A 179 8.09 -9.28 -17.70
N LYS A 180 7.35 -8.90 -16.65
CA LYS A 180 5.88 -8.97 -16.62
C LYS A 180 5.28 -8.14 -15.49
N VAL A 181 3.97 -7.96 -15.52
CA VAL A 181 3.16 -7.38 -14.44
C VAL A 181 2.31 -8.49 -13.81
N VAL A 182 2.15 -8.47 -12.49
CA VAL A 182 1.27 -9.38 -11.76
C VAL A 182 0.33 -8.60 -10.83
N ARG A 183 -0.95 -9.00 -10.79
CA ARG A 183 -2.00 -8.42 -9.97
C ARG A 183 -2.34 -9.33 -8.80
N LEU A 184 -2.42 -8.74 -7.61
CA LEU A 184 -2.76 -9.44 -6.35
C LEU A 184 -4.05 -8.91 -5.70
N LEU A 185 -4.45 -7.69 -6.03
CA LEU A 185 -5.65 -7.05 -5.50
C LEU A 185 -6.79 -7.26 -6.52
N GLU A 186 -7.83 -7.97 -6.10
CA GLU A 186 -9.11 -8.13 -6.79
C GLU A 186 -10.26 -7.67 -5.87
#